data_AF-A0A6L5G4K1-F1
#
_entry.id   AF-A0A6L5G4K1-F1
#
_cell.length_a   1.000
_cell.length_b   1.000
_cell.length_c   1.000
_cell.angle_alpha   90.00
_cell.angle_beta   90.00
_cell.angle_gamma   90.00
#
_symmetry.space_group_name_H-M   'P 1'
#
loop_
_entity.id
_entity.type
_entity.pdbx_description
1 polymer ?
#
loop_
_entity_poly.entity_id
_entity_poly.type
_entity_poly.pdbx_seq_one_letter_code
_entity_poly.pdbx_strand_id
1 'polypeptide(L)'
;MPERLRGLRFTKLHLAVGGAVALVVAVGVSIVLGNLPDGGGAAQDNEDAALLYNDGSAVPADFADTHPTLAERIYTELETRYGMTADELYDASSRPDGYRVVLTLDKALQDAAEETTGEAGVVAIEPGTGAVLCYYGAETATEAGVDLVSAAAPHPPSSVFDMITAATALEAGASIESWWSDDDADVTLAQAVSEGRDAAMDTVAGEYGAETVLETANGMGLTAIADAEGTVRDLASGDYSGFSAAEFGSYPVPVVDMASVYATIAAGGKYAETHVVGSVIGSDDQEIAAEQGVRTEQAIAETTAQDLQYIGLGDSEVIEDRDFFGVAADYHGQTTESWFVGAIPQLSVAAWANGSAADDGGIPLWRNVIDTAIETNGYEAEELPGASGAGEDLTDGIADGTLDPDSEYCRANPDDAACSASPSPSEAESSSEEPEETSEEPEEPEPTTSEAQEPEPTTSEPEETTSECNSWPFC
;
A
#
# COMPACT_ATOMS: atom_id res chain seq x y z
N MET A 1 -3.80 25.25 -18.14
CA MET A 1 -3.54 24.97 -19.59
C MET A 1 -2.05 25.13 -19.83
N PRO A 2 -1.39 24.18 -20.52
CA PRO A 2 -1.66 23.83 -21.93
C PRO A 2 -2.14 22.36 -22.09
N GLU A 3 -3.24 22.09 -22.79
CA GLU A 3 -3.36 21.82 -24.24
C GLU A 3 -2.46 20.70 -24.78
N ARG A 4 -2.98 19.46 -24.79
CA ARG A 4 -2.96 18.56 -25.96
C ARG A 4 -3.92 17.39 -25.76
N LEU A 5 -4.56 16.97 -26.86
CA LEU A 5 -5.44 15.78 -27.02
C LEU A 5 -6.94 15.96 -26.78
N ARG A 6 -7.54 16.88 -27.54
CA ARG A 6 -8.87 16.60 -28.13
C ARG A 6 -8.72 15.61 -29.27
N GLY A 7 -9.45 14.50 -29.22
CA GLY A 7 -10.04 13.96 -30.44
C GLY A 7 -10.08 12.44 -30.57
N LEU A 8 -10.93 11.77 -29.78
CA LEU A 8 -11.58 10.55 -30.23
C LEU A 8 -13.07 10.62 -29.86
N ARG A 9 -13.91 10.79 -30.87
CA ARG A 9 -15.37 10.65 -30.77
C ARG A 9 -15.69 9.20 -31.09
N PHE A 10 -16.09 8.42 -30.10
CA PHE A 10 -16.74 7.13 -30.35
C PHE A 10 -18.26 7.26 -30.20
N THR A 11 -18.92 6.82 -31.26
CA THR A 11 -20.37 6.86 -31.45
C THR A 11 -21.05 5.90 -30.47
N LYS A 12 -21.89 6.45 -29.58
CA LYS A 12 -22.85 5.69 -28.78
C LYS A 12 -23.75 4.84 -29.69
N LEU A 13 -23.74 3.51 -29.49
CA LEU A 13 -24.80 2.64 -29.98
C LEU A 13 -25.62 2.18 -28.77
N HIS A 14 -26.78 2.80 -28.57
CA HIS A 14 -27.78 2.35 -27.61
C HIS A 14 -28.36 1.01 -28.06
N LEU A 15 -28.26 -0.02 -27.21
CA LEU A 15 -29.11 -1.19 -27.30
C LEU A 15 -29.78 -1.42 -25.95
N ALA A 16 -31.05 -1.00 -25.89
CA ALA A 16 -31.94 -1.25 -24.79
C ALA A 16 -32.49 -2.68 -24.91
N VAL A 17 -32.26 -3.53 -23.91
CA VAL A 17 -33.12 -4.69 -23.62
C VAL A 17 -33.32 -4.73 -22.11
N GLY A 18 -34.58 -4.72 -21.69
CA GLY A 18 -34.96 -4.57 -20.30
C GLY A 18 -35.18 -5.90 -19.56
N GLY A 19 -35.10 -5.79 -18.24
CA GLY A 19 -36.18 -6.19 -17.34
C GLY A 19 -36.21 -7.64 -16.85
N ALA A 20 -35.67 -7.81 -15.63
CA ALA A 20 -36.24 -8.50 -14.46
C ALA A 20 -36.29 -10.05 -14.43
N VAL A 21 -35.64 -10.65 -13.43
CA VAL A 21 -36.21 -11.17 -12.16
C VAL A 21 -35.19 -12.09 -11.48
N ALA A 22 -35.03 -11.92 -10.16
CA ALA A 22 -34.18 -12.67 -9.26
C ALA A 22 -34.41 -14.20 -9.24
N LEU A 23 -33.33 -14.97 -9.07
CA LEU A 23 -33.38 -16.32 -8.51
C LEU A 23 -32.04 -16.63 -7.81
N VAL A 24 -32.06 -16.69 -6.47
CA VAL A 24 -30.99 -17.28 -5.67
C VAL A 24 -31.00 -18.78 -5.92
N VAL A 25 -29.95 -19.32 -6.52
CA VAL A 25 -29.71 -20.76 -6.67
C VAL A 25 -28.37 -21.07 -6.04
N ALA A 26 -28.42 -21.84 -4.95
CA ALA A 26 -27.26 -22.56 -4.44
C ALA A 26 -26.80 -23.55 -5.52
N VAL A 27 -25.63 -23.31 -6.11
CA VAL A 27 -25.00 -24.24 -7.05
C VAL A 27 -24.08 -25.15 -6.24
N GLY A 28 -24.58 -26.34 -5.93
CA GLY A 28 -23.70 -27.48 -5.74
C GLY A 28 -23.16 -27.87 -7.12
N VAL A 29 -21.85 -27.70 -7.33
CA VAL A 29 -21.19 -28.08 -8.57
C VAL A 29 -21.24 -29.59 -8.70
N SER A 30 -22.05 -30.08 -9.64
CA SER A 30 -21.96 -31.46 -10.13
C SER A 30 -21.08 -31.45 -11.38
N ILE A 31 -19.90 -32.06 -11.28
CA ILE A 31 -18.97 -32.25 -12.38
C ILE A 31 -19.62 -33.19 -13.42
N VAL A 32 -19.82 -32.68 -14.64
CA VAL A 32 -20.19 -33.47 -15.82
C VAL A 32 -18.98 -33.49 -16.75
N LEU A 33 -18.24 -34.60 -16.75
CA LEU A 33 -17.16 -34.87 -17.69
C LEU A 33 -17.72 -35.06 -19.10
N GLY A 34 -17.43 -34.11 -20.00
CA GLY A 34 -17.81 -34.12 -21.40
C GLY A 34 -16.60 -34.16 -22.33
N ASN A 35 -16.48 -35.24 -23.10
CA ASN A 35 -15.47 -35.52 -24.13
C ASN A 35 -15.43 -34.53 -25.32
N LEU A 36 -14.21 -34.34 -25.88
CA LEU A 36 -13.76 -34.02 -27.28
C LEU A 36 -12.99 -32.69 -27.47
N PRO A 37 -12.12 -32.52 -28.50
CA PRO A 37 -11.24 -33.47 -29.22
C PRO A 37 -9.76 -33.00 -29.33
N ASP A 38 -8.87 -33.96 -29.63
CA ASP A 38 -7.41 -33.86 -29.77
C ASP A 38 -6.88 -32.73 -30.67
N GLY A 39 -5.87 -32.00 -30.18
CA GLY A 39 -5.13 -31.02 -30.98
C GLY A 39 -3.95 -30.32 -30.30
N GLY A 40 -2.87 -31.04 -29.99
CA GLY A 40 -1.49 -30.50 -30.09
C GLY A 40 -0.98 -29.55 -28.99
N GLY A 41 -0.60 -30.15 -27.87
CA GLY A 41 0.09 -29.55 -26.72
C GLY A 41 -0.29 -30.43 -25.54
N ALA A 42 0.65 -30.97 -24.78
CA ALA A 42 0.31 -31.83 -23.64
C ALA A 42 -0.33 -30.97 -22.55
N ALA A 43 -1.62 -30.67 -22.70
CA ALA A 43 -2.48 -30.34 -21.59
C ALA A 43 -2.47 -31.59 -20.72
N GLN A 44 -1.78 -31.49 -19.59
CA GLN A 44 -1.87 -32.51 -18.56
C GLN A 44 -3.33 -32.51 -18.13
N ASP A 45 -4.03 -33.63 -18.36
CA ASP A 45 -5.41 -33.76 -17.91
C ASP A 45 -5.43 -33.47 -16.40
N ASN A 46 -6.39 -32.67 -15.93
CA ASN A 46 -6.58 -32.31 -14.51
C ASN A 46 -6.53 -33.54 -13.57
N GLU A 47 -6.76 -34.72 -14.13
CA GLU A 47 -6.71 -36.03 -13.49
C GLU A 47 -5.34 -36.41 -12.91
N ASP A 48 -4.23 -35.74 -13.21
CA ASP A 48 -2.90 -36.17 -12.75
C ASP A 48 -2.11 -35.18 -11.87
N ALA A 49 -2.72 -34.08 -11.41
CA ALA A 49 -2.04 -33.08 -10.56
C ALA A 49 -2.39 -33.19 -9.07
N ALA A 50 -1.37 -32.99 -8.23
CA ALA A 50 -1.50 -32.87 -6.77
C ALA A 50 -2.12 -31.53 -6.34
N LEU A 51 -1.71 -30.45 -7.02
CA LEU A 51 -2.16 -29.09 -6.79
C LEU A 51 -3.07 -28.67 -7.95
N LEU A 52 -4.17 -28.02 -7.62
CA LEU A 52 -5.17 -27.51 -8.55
C LEU A 52 -5.39 -26.02 -8.28
N TYR A 53 -5.59 -25.23 -9.32
CA TYR A 53 -6.09 -23.85 -9.19
C TYR A 53 -7.52 -23.86 -8.65
N ASN A 54 -8.03 -22.67 -8.29
CA ASN A 54 -9.38 -22.50 -7.72
C ASN A 54 -10.51 -23.02 -8.64
N ASP A 55 -10.30 -23.03 -9.96
CA ASP A 55 -11.23 -23.55 -10.96
C ASP A 55 -11.14 -25.08 -11.16
N GLY A 56 -10.23 -25.74 -10.43
CA GLY A 56 -9.97 -27.17 -10.50
C GLY A 56 -9.03 -27.59 -11.64
N SER A 57 -8.48 -26.64 -12.40
CA SER A 57 -7.45 -26.94 -13.40
C SER A 57 -6.13 -27.34 -12.76
N ALA A 58 -5.38 -28.23 -13.40
CA ALA A 58 -4.08 -28.66 -12.91
C ALA A 58 -3.08 -27.51 -12.87
N VAL A 59 -2.40 -27.38 -11.74
CA VAL A 59 -1.17 -26.57 -11.63
C VAL A 59 -0.05 -27.27 -12.43
N PRO A 60 0.84 -26.53 -13.13
CA PRO A 60 1.93 -27.13 -13.91
C PRO A 60 2.80 -28.08 -13.08
N ALA A 61 3.25 -29.18 -13.68
CA ALA A 61 4.04 -30.20 -12.97
C ALA A 61 5.40 -29.69 -12.45
N ASP A 62 5.97 -28.66 -13.10
CA ASP A 62 7.20 -27.99 -12.71
C ASP A 62 6.94 -26.78 -11.79
N PHE A 63 5.71 -26.55 -11.32
CA PHE A 63 5.36 -25.39 -10.49
C PHE A 63 6.23 -25.24 -9.24
N ALA A 64 6.51 -26.33 -8.53
CA ALA A 64 7.38 -26.25 -7.34
C ALA A 64 8.85 -25.95 -7.69
N ASP A 65 9.27 -26.22 -8.93
CA ASP A 65 10.61 -25.87 -9.42
C ASP A 65 10.66 -24.42 -9.92
N THR A 66 9.56 -23.90 -10.49
CA THR A 66 9.45 -22.55 -11.04
C THR A 66 9.00 -21.50 -10.02
N HIS A 67 8.31 -21.93 -8.96
CA HIS A 67 7.79 -21.11 -7.86
C HIS A 67 8.13 -21.73 -6.49
N PRO A 68 9.42 -21.93 -6.18
CA PRO A 68 9.84 -22.65 -4.98
C PRO A 68 9.32 -22.02 -3.68
N THR A 69 9.28 -20.69 -3.55
CA THR A 69 8.81 -20.10 -2.28
C THR A 69 7.29 -20.15 -2.13
N LEU A 70 6.54 -19.97 -3.22
CA LEU A 70 5.08 -20.15 -3.21
C LEU A 70 4.71 -21.62 -2.91
N ALA A 71 5.46 -22.58 -3.45
CA ALA A 71 5.30 -23.99 -3.10
C ALA A 71 5.61 -24.25 -1.61
N GLU A 72 6.69 -23.67 -1.08
CA GLU A 72 7.02 -23.75 0.35
C GLU A 72 5.91 -23.15 1.22
N ARG A 73 5.33 -22.02 0.82
CA ARG A 73 4.17 -21.40 1.49
C ARG A 73 2.97 -22.35 1.53
N ILE A 74 2.62 -22.97 0.39
CA ILE A 74 1.53 -23.95 0.29
C ILE A 74 1.77 -25.12 1.25
N TYR A 75 2.97 -25.71 1.25
CA TYR A 75 3.28 -26.87 2.09
C TYR A 75 3.32 -26.53 3.58
N THR A 76 3.85 -25.36 3.94
CA THR A 76 3.84 -24.86 5.32
C THR A 76 2.41 -24.65 5.82
N GLU A 77 1.55 -24.11 4.96
CA GLU A 77 0.15 -23.91 5.28
C GLU A 77 -0.60 -25.24 5.42
N LEU A 78 -0.35 -26.22 4.54
CA LEU A 78 -0.92 -27.58 4.67
C LEU A 78 -0.50 -28.24 5.99
N GLU A 79 0.77 -28.14 6.37
CA GLU A 79 1.26 -28.70 7.63
C GLU A 79 0.58 -28.02 8.82
N THR A 80 0.47 -26.70 8.79
CA THR A 80 -0.09 -25.91 9.89
C THR A 80 -1.61 -26.10 10.03
N ARG A 81 -2.35 -26.06 8.92
CA ARG A 81 -3.82 -26.06 8.92
C ARG A 81 -4.43 -27.45 8.83
N TYR A 82 -3.74 -28.42 8.23
CA TYR A 82 -4.27 -29.78 8.00
C TYR A 82 -3.42 -30.87 8.64
N GLY A 83 -2.24 -30.57 9.20
CA GLY A 83 -1.34 -31.59 9.73
C GLY A 83 -0.77 -32.49 8.64
N MET A 84 -0.76 -32.03 7.38
CA MET A 84 -0.36 -32.82 6.20
C MET A 84 0.96 -32.33 5.62
N THR A 85 1.74 -33.27 5.11
CA THR A 85 3.02 -33.00 4.45
C THR A 85 2.92 -33.17 2.94
N ALA A 86 3.86 -32.57 2.19
CA ALA A 86 3.94 -32.74 0.73
C ALA A 86 4.07 -34.22 0.31
N ASP A 87 4.71 -35.04 1.16
CA ASP A 87 4.82 -36.50 1.03
C ASP A 87 3.50 -37.24 1.27
N GLU A 88 2.35 -36.59 1.38
CA GLU A 88 1.03 -37.24 1.43
C GLU A 88 0.15 -36.88 0.23
N LEU A 89 0.62 -35.97 -0.61
CA LEU A 89 -0.09 -35.53 -1.79
C LEU A 89 -0.12 -36.60 -2.88
N TYR A 90 -1.13 -36.47 -3.74
CA TYR A 90 -1.36 -37.32 -4.89
C TYR A 90 -0.15 -37.35 -5.82
N ASP A 91 0.26 -38.55 -6.21
CA ASP A 91 1.20 -38.77 -7.30
C ASP A 91 0.77 -40.03 -8.05
N ALA A 92 0.55 -39.91 -9.36
CA ALA A 92 -0.04 -40.99 -10.17
C ALA A 92 0.75 -42.32 -10.08
N SER A 93 2.07 -42.26 -9.84
CA SER A 93 2.93 -43.45 -9.85
C SER A 93 3.17 -44.03 -8.46
N SER A 94 3.39 -43.16 -7.47
CA SER A 94 3.88 -43.52 -6.14
C SER A 94 2.80 -43.42 -5.06
N ARG A 95 1.79 -42.57 -5.26
CA ARG A 95 0.69 -42.35 -4.31
C ARG A 95 -0.62 -41.97 -5.03
N PRO A 96 -1.23 -42.91 -5.78
CA PRO A 96 -2.47 -42.62 -6.51
C PRO A 96 -3.68 -42.36 -5.60
N ASP A 97 -3.60 -42.74 -4.32
CA ASP A 97 -4.64 -42.50 -3.30
C ASP A 97 -4.32 -41.29 -2.40
N GLY A 98 -3.33 -40.46 -2.78
CA GLY A 98 -2.90 -39.28 -2.02
C GLY A 98 -3.87 -38.10 -2.11
N TYR A 99 -3.66 -37.09 -1.27
CA TYR A 99 -4.53 -35.92 -1.22
C TYR A 99 -4.30 -34.99 -2.40
N ARG A 100 -5.37 -34.34 -2.87
CA ARG A 100 -5.28 -33.21 -3.79
C ARG A 100 -5.57 -31.93 -3.05
N VAL A 101 -4.96 -30.84 -3.50
CA VAL A 101 -5.09 -29.53 -2.87
C VAL A 101 -5.64 -28.57 -3.91
N VAL A 102 -6.79 -27.99 -3.62
CA VAL A 102 -7.34 -26.88 -4.39
C VAL A 102 -6.85 -25.59 -3.75
N LEU A 103 -6.06 -24.83 -4.50
CA LEU A 103 -5.53 -23.55 -4.08
C LEU A 103 -6.58 -22.46 -4.23
N THR A 104 -6.40 -21.33 -3.54
CA THR A 104 -7.18 -20.11 -3.77
C THR A 104 -6.73 -19.37 -5.03
N LEU A 105 -5.53 -19.68 -5.55
CA LEU A 105 -4.95 -19.05 -6.72
C LEU A 105 -5.90 -19.16 -7.91
N ASP A 106 -6.18 -18.00 -8.51
CA ASP A 106 -6.89 -17.87 -9.76
C ASP A 106 -5.89 -17.95 -10.90
N LYS A 107 -6.10 -18.92 -11.80
CA LYS A 107 -5.16 -19.17 -12.89
C LYS A 107 -4.97 -17.95 -13.78
N ALA A 108 -6.04 -17.22 -14.11
CA ALA A 108 -5.95 -16.10 -15.04
C ALA A 108 -5.19 -14.92 -14.42
N LEU A 109 -5.44 -14.63 -13.14
CA LEU A 109 -4.71 -13.58 -12.42
C LEU A 109 -3.24 -13.97 -12.18
N GLN A 110 -2.98 -15.24 -11.88
CA GLN A 110 -1.63 -15.74 -11.70
C GLN A 110 -0.83 -15.64 -13.01
N ASP A 111 -1.40 -16.11 -14.13
CA ASP A 111 -0.80 -16.00 -15.46
C ASP A 111 -0.54 -14.52 -15.82
N ALA A 112 -1.51 -13.62 -15.55
CA ALA A 112 -1.36 -12.18 -15.81
C ALA A 112 -0.21 -11.56 -15.00
N ALA A 113 -0.06 -11.92 -13.72
CA ALA A 113 1.04 -11.41 -12.91
C ALA A 113 2.40 -11.95 -13.37
N GLU A 114 2.48 -13.21 -13.77
CA GLU A 114 3.71 -13.85 -14.27
C GLU A 114 4.20 -13.28 -15.61
N GLU A 115 3.35 -12.61 -16.39
CA GLU A 115 3.77 -11.84 -17.58
C GLU A 115 4.61 -10.61 -17.24
N THR A 116 4.64 -10.20 -15.97
CA THR A 116 5.46 -9.09 -15.48
C THR A 116 6.95 -9.40 -15.65
N THR A 117 7.72 -8.39 -16.05
CA THR A 117 9.17 -8.51 -16.27
C THR A 117 9.95 -7.57 -15.37
N GLY A 118 11.16 -7.98 -14.97
CA GLY A 118 12.04 -7.17 -14.13
C GLY A 118 11.87 -7.49 -12.63
N GLU A 119 12.45 -6.64 -11.79
CA GLU A 119 12.27 -6.73 -10.33
C GLU A 119 10.93 -6.10 -9.97
N ALA A 120 9.89 -6.91 -9.94
CA ALA A 120 8.54 -6.49 -9.62
C ALA A 120 7.78 -7.61 -8.89
N GLY A 121 6.76 -7.23 -8.15
CA GLY A 121 5.94 -8.15 -7.37
C GLY A 121 4.48 -7.71 -7.37
N VAL A 122 3.57 -8.67 -7.47
CA VAL A 122 2.13 -8.41 -7.44
C VAL A 122 1.43 -9.47 -6.59
N VAL A 123 0.55 -9.02 -5.71
CA VAL A 123 -0.28 -9.89 -4.86
C VAL A 123 -1.72 -9.41 -4.90
N ALA A 124 -2.66 -10.35 -5.08
CA ALA A 124 -4.10 -10.07 -5.03
C ALA A 124 -4.78 -10.89 -3.93
N ILE A 125 -5.59 -10.24 -3.09
CA ILE A 125 -6.28 -10.84 -1.94
C ILE A 125 -7.76 -10.50 -1.99
N GLU A 126 -8.60 -11.51 -1.78
CA GLU A 126 -10.05 -11.35 -1.63
C GLU A 126 -10.39 -10.74 -0.24
N PRO A 127 -11.05 -9.56 -0.20
CA PRO A 127 -11.46 -8.91 1.03
C PRO A 127 -12.37 -9.79 1.90
N GLY A 128 -12.08 -9.85 3.21
CA GLY A 128 -12.93 -10.48 4.21
C GLY A 128 -12.81 -12.01 4.33
N THR A 129 -12.10 -12.66 3.39
CA THR A 129 -11.75 -14.09 3.44
C THR A 129 -10.26 -14.32 3.57
N GLY A 130 -9.42 -13.41 3.06
CA GLY A 130 -7.96 -13.55 3.07
C GLY A 130 -7.45 -14.52 2.00
N ALA A 131 -8.31 -14.96 1.07
CA ALA A 131 -7.90 -15.84 -0.01
C ALA A 131 -6.92 -15.12 -0.95
N VAL A 132 -5.71 -15.66 -1.10
CA VAL A 132 -4.71 -15.12 -2.03
C VAL A 132 -5.05 -15.63 -3.42
N LEU A 133 -5.52 -14.75 -4.31
CA LEU A 133 -5.92 -15.11 -5.67
C LEU A 133 -4.75 -15.03 -6.65
N CYS A 134 -3.72 -14.25 -6.33
CA CYS A 134 -2.52 -14.12 -7.14
C CYS A 134 -1.32 -13.83 -6.24
N TYR A 135 -0.19 -14.46 -6.54
CA TYR A 135 1.06 -14.29 -5.81
C TYR A 135 2.26 -14.38 -6.75
N TYR A 136 2.90 -13.25 -7.01
CA TYR A 136 4.07 -13.18 -7.87
C TYR A 136 5.18 -12.37 -7.18
N GLY A 137 6.28 -13.05 -6.82
CA GLY A 137 7.45 -12.46 -6.17
C GLY A 137 8.71 -12.40 -7.03
N ALA A 138 8.59 -12.60 -8.34
CA ALA A 138 9.69 -12.60 -9.33
C ALA A 138 10.95 -13.38 -8.90
N GLU A 139 10.80 -14.48 -8.17
CA GLU A 139 11.91 -15.28 -7.63
C GLU A 139 12.92 -15.67 -8.72
N THR A 140 12.41 -16.04 -9.90
CA THR A 140 13.23 -16.45 -11.06
C THR A 140 13.92 -15.30 -11.79
N ALA A 141 13.52 -14.05 -11.52
CA ALA A 141 14.14 -12.84 -12.06
C ALA A 141 15.30 -12.33 -11.19
N THR A 142 15.41 -12.81 -9.93
CA THR A 142 16.50 -12.43 -9.02
C THR A 142 17.65 -13.44 -9.06
N GLU A 143 18.90 -12.98 -9.01
CA GLU A 143 20.06 -13.88 -8.92
C GLU A 143 20.06 -14.72 -7.62
N ALA A 144 19.35 -14.25 -6.60
CA ALA A 144 19.30 -14.86 -5.28
C ALA A 144 18.11 -15.82 -5.08
N GLY A 145 17.13 -15.86 -5.98
CA GLY A 145 15.91 -16.67 -5.83
C GLY A 145 15.05 -16.22 -4.65
N VAL A 146 15.07 -14.93 -4.32
CA VAL A 146 14.36 -14.40 -3.15
C VAL A 146 12.96 -13.99 -3.56
N ASP A 147 12.00 -14.29 -2.71
CA ASP A 147 10.62 -13.83 -2.84
C ASP A 147 10.52 -12.33 -2.52
N LEU A 148 10.30 -11.53 -3.56
CA LEU A 148 10.21 -10.08 -3.47
C LEU A 148 8.89 -9.56 -2.89
N VAL A 149 7.90 -10.42 -2.63
CA VAL A 149 6.62 -9.96 -2.06
C VAL A 149 6.41 -10.35 -0.60
N SER A 150 7.26 -11.20 -0.03
CA SER A 150 7.18 -11.60 1.37
C SER A 150 8.16 -10.88 2.29
N ALA A 151 8.10 -11.22 3.58
CA ALA A 151 9.03 -10.74 4.60
C ALA A 151 10.49 -11.18 4.37
N ALA A 152 10.77 -12.04 3.38
CA ALA A 152 12.13 -12.36 2.97
C ALA A 152 12.83 -11.18 2.26
N ALA A 153 12.07 -10.33 1.59
CA ALA A 153 12.54 -9.09 0.95
C ALA A 153 11.47 -8.00 1.07
N PRO A 154 11.31 -7.38 2.26
CA PRO A 154 10.39 -6.28 2.45
C PRO A 154 10.92 -4.99 1.78
N HIS A 155 10.02 -4.08 1.41
CA HIS A 155 10.34 -2.86 0.64
C HIS A 155 9.74 -1.59 1.28
N PRO A 156 10.41 -0.41 1.23
CA PRO A 156 9.87 0.84 1.79
C PRO A 156 8.55 1.23 1.12
N PRO A 157 7.42 1.32 1.86
CA PRO A 157 6.10 1.53 1.28
C PRO A 157 5.81 2.99 0.90
N SER A 158 6.62 3.96 1.39
CA SER A 158 6.36 5.39 1.25
C SER A 158 4.92 5.73 1.70
N SER A 159 4.22 6.64 1.03
CA SER A 159 2.87 7.08 1.39
C SER A 159 1.79 6.00 1.33
N VAL A 160 2.07 4.79 0.80
CA VAL A 160 1.13 3.65 0.94
C VAL A 160 0.89 3.31 2.41
N PHE A 161 1.88 3.56 3.29
CA PHE A 161 1.73 3.35 4.73
C PHE A 161 0.76 4.35 5.38
N ASP A 162 0.51 5.51 4.77
CA ASP A 162 -0.30 6.58 5.35
C ASP A 162 -1.74 6.16 5.64
N MET A 163 -2.26 5.16 4.92
CA MET A 163 -3.56 4.56 5.22
C MET A 163 -3.62 3.94 6.63
N ILE A 164 -2.52 3.36 7.11
CA ILE A 164 -2.41 2.79 8.46
C ILE A 164 -2.32 3.91 9.50
N THR A 165 -1.53 4.95 9.23
CA THR A 165 -1.42 6.13 10.09
C THR A 165 -2.78 6.84 10.23
N ALA A 166 -3.49 7.04 9.11
CA ALA A 166 -4.84 7.60 9.11
C ALA A 166 -5.84 6.69 9.85
N ALA A 167 -5.77 5.36 9.67
CA ALA A 167 -6.60 4.42 10.42
C ALA A 167 -6.40 4.58 11.93
N THR A 168 -5.14 4.76 12.37
CA THR A 168 -4.79 4.96 13.78
C THR A 168 -5.45 6.23 14.34
N ALA A 169 -5.41 7.33 13.59
CA ALA A 169 -6.05 8.59 13.99
C ALA A 169 -7.57 8.46 14.10
N LEU A 170 -8.20 7.82 13.12
CA LEU A 170 -9.65 7.60 13.08
C LEU A 170 -10.12 6.68 14.21
N GLU A 171 -9.40 5.59 14.48
CA GLU A 171 -9.69 4.69 15.63
C GLU A 171 -9.50 5.41 16.98
N ALA A 172 -8.61 6.40 17.05
CA ALA A 172 -8.42 7.24 18.22
C ALA A 172 -9.49 8.36 18.36
N GLY A 173 -10.41 8.48 17.41
CA GLY A 173 -11.57 9.39 17.46
C GLY A 173 -11.44 10.65 16.61
N ALA A 174 -10.37 10.82 15.85
CA ALA A 174 -10.28 11.88 14.84
C ALA A 174 -11.33 11.66 13.74
N SER A 175 -11.87 12.73 13.17
CA SER A 175 -12.59 12.67 11.90
C SER A 175 -11.64 12.88 10.72
N ILE A 176 -12.12 12.58 9.51
CA ILE A 176 -11.42 12.89 8.26
C ILE A 176 -11.19 14.40 8.05
N GLU A 177 -11.94 15.26 8.76
CA GLU A 177 -11.85 16.72 8.73
C GLU A 177 -10.95 17.29 9.85
N SER A 178 -10.29 16.43 10.63
CA SER A 178 -9.29 16.85 11.63
C SER A 178 -8.09 17.51 10.95
N TRP A 179 -7.57 18.59 11.53
CA TRP A 179 -6.54 19.43 10.94
C TRP A 179 -5.15 19.15 11.49
N TRP A 180 -4.18 19.10 10.58
CA TRP A 180 -2.78 18.76 10.84
C TRP A 180 -1.84 19.73 10.12
N SER A 181 -0.72 20.06 10.78
CA SER A 181 0.31 20.94 10.23
C SER A 181 1.11 20.21 9.14
N ASP A 182 1.16 20.78 7.94
CA ASP A 182 1.95 20.34 6.79
C ASP A 182 3.11 21.31 6.52
N ASP A 183 3.88 21.66 7.55
CA ASP A 183 4.94 22.70 7.56
C ASP A 183 4.54 24.12 7.09
N ASP A 184 4.12 24.29 5.83
CA ASP A 184 3.76 25.56 5.20
C ASP A 184 2.26 25.79 5.04
N ALA A 185 1.43 24.79 5.40
CA ALA A 185 -0.03 24.89 5.40
C ALA A 185 -0.65 24.03 6.51
N ASP A 186 -1.90 24.32 6.87
CA ASP A 186 -2.74 23.36 7.61
C ASP A 186 -3.66 22.63 6.63
N VAL A 187 -3.78 21.31 6.77
CA VAL A 187 -4.62 20.46 5.92
C VAL A 187 -5.47 19.51 6.76
N THR A 188 -6.60 19.06 6.22
CA THR A 188 -7.37 18.00 6.89
C THR A 188 -6.71 16.64 6.73
N LEU A 189 -7.04 15.66 7.58
CA LEU A 189 -6.57 14.28 7.46
C LEU A 189 -6.89 13.68 6.08
N ALA A 190 -8.08 13.97 5.54
CA ALA A 190 -8.45 13.55 4.19
C ALA A 190 -7.54 14.15 3.12
N GLN A 191 -7.23 15.45 3.22
CA GLN A 191 -6.31 16.11 2.29
C GLN A 191 -4.89 15.61 2.45
N ALA A 192 -4.46 15.31 3.68
CA ALA A 192 -3.11 14.84 3.95
C ALA A 192 -2.81 13.55 3.18
N VAL A 193 -3.71 12.58 3.21
CA VAL A 193 -3.54 11.33 2.46
C VAL A 193 -3.82 11.52 0.97
N SER A 194 -4.95 12.15 0.59
CA SER A 194 -5.37 12.22 -0.83
C SER A 194 -4.49 13.13 -1.69
N GLU A 195 -3.85 14.15 -1.11
CA GLU A 195 -2.91 15.03 -1.80
C GLU A 195 -1.44 14.62 -1.59
N GLY A 196 -1.16 13.58 -0.79
CA GLY A 196 0.21 13.13 -0.48
C GLY A 196 1.04 14.15 0.29
N ARG A 197 0.53 14.62 1.44
CA ARG A 197 1.17 15.59 2.33
C ARG A 197 2.00 14.89 3.41
N ASP A 198 3.23 14.56 3.08
CA ASP A 198 4.13 13.78 3.94
C ASP A 198 4.32 14.44 5.33
N ALA A 199 4.53 15.75 5.41
CA ALA A 199 4.78 16.43 6.69
C ALA A 199 3.54 16.43 7.61
N ALA A 200 2.34 16.54 7.04
CA ALA A 200 1.11 16.33 7.78
C ALA A 200 0.99 14.89 8.31
N MET A 201 1.29 13.88 7.48
CA MET A 201 1.23 12.48 7.90
C MET A 201 2.28 12.13 8.95
N ASP A 202 3.48 12.72 8.89
CA ASP A 202 4.49 12.64 9.94
C ASP A 202 4.00 13.26 11.26
N THR A 203 3.27 14.39 11.18
CA THR A 203 2.65 15.04 12.35
C THR A 203 1.59 14.13 12.96
N VAL A 204 0.72 13.53 12.15
CA VAL A 204 -0.29 12.54 12.61
C VAL A 204 0.41 11.37 13.30
N ALA A 205 1.43 10.78 12.66
CA ALA A 205 2.16 9.64 13.22
C ALA A 205 2.85 10.02 14.55
N GLY A 206 3.44 11.22 14.61
CA GLY A 206 4.08 11.75 15.81
C GLY A 206 3.12 11.93 16.99
N GLU A 207 1.88 12.37 16.73
CA GLU A 207 0.84 12.54 17.76
C GLU A 207 0.46 11.21 18.41
N TYR A 208 0.23 10.16 17.61
CA TYR A 208 -0.21 8.86 18.13
C TYR A 208 0.94 7.94 18.57
N GLY A 209 2.15 8.18 18.07
CA GLY A 209 3.37 7.45 18.39
C GLY A 209 3.48 6.08 17.72
N ALA A 210 4.72 5.59 17.62
CA ALA A 210 5.07 4.41 16.84
C ALA A 210 4.39 3.11 17.31
N GLU A 211 4.24 2.94 18.63
CA GLU A 211 3.60 1.76 19.24
C GLU A 211 2.14 1.64 18.79
N THR A 212 1.35 2.71 18.94
CA THR A 212 -0.08 2.72 18.55
C THR A 212 -0.28 2.48 17.05
N VAL A 213 0.58 3.08 16.22
CA VAL A 213 0.52 2.90 14.76
C VAL A 213 0.85 1.46 14.36
N LEU A 214 1.88 0.85 14.95
CA LEU A 214 2.25 -0.53 14.63
C LEU A 214 1.29 -1.57 15.22
N GLU A 215 0.66 -1.30 16.37
CA GLU A 215 -0.44 -2.13 16.88
C GLU A 215 -1.62 -2.13 15.89
N THR A 216 -1.99 -0.95 15.39
CA THR A 216 -3.04 -0.80 14.36
C THR A 216 -2.64 -1.51 13.07
N ALA A 217 -1.40 -1.34 12.61
CA ALA A 217 -0.85 -2.01 11.43
C ALA A 217 -0.97 -3.53 11.54
N ASN A 218 -0.55 -4.09 12.67
CA ASN A 218 -0.63 -5.52 12.94
C ASN A 218 -2.06 -6.05 12.95
N GLY A 219 -2.99 -5.31 13.57
CA GLY A 219 -4.42 -5.65 13.53
C GLY A 219 -4.97 -5.66 12.10
N MET A 220 -4.53 -4.73 11.25
CA MET A 220 -4.97 -4.63 9.85
C MET A 220 -4.35 -5.68 8.92
N GLY A 221 -3.28 -6.36 9.34
CA GLY A 221 -2.67 -7.46 8.60
C GLY A 221 -1.19 -7.28 8.25
N LEU A 222 -0.53 -6.23 8.72
CA LEU A 222 0.93 -6.10 8.62
C LEU A 222 1.60 -7.05 9.62
N THR A 223 2.27 -8.10 9.13
CA THR A 223 2.89 -9.12 9.98
C THR A 223 4.35 -8.84 10.28
N ALA A 224 5.05 -8.17 9.35
CA ALA A 224 6.46 -7.88 9.48
C ALA A 224 6.84 -6.48 9.00
N ILE A 225 7.90 -5.93 9.60
CA ILE A 225 8.50 -4.65 9.20
C ILE A 225 10.01 -4.70 9.47
N ALA A 226 10.84 -4.15 8.59
CA ALA A 226 12.27 -4.07 8.80
C ALA A 226 12.66 -2.75 9.51
N ASP A 227 13.50 -2.85 10.53
CA ASP A 227 14.07 -1.68 11.22
C ASP A 227 15.13 -0.97 10.37
N ALA A 228 15.65 0.17 10.85
CA ALA A 228 16.67 0.97 10.15
C ALA A 228 17.96 0.20 9.87
N GLU A 229 18.25 -0.87 10.63
CA GLU A 229 19.37 -1.77 10.41
C GLU A 229 19.08 -2.89 9.39
N GLY A 230 17.85 -2.95 8.86
CA GLY A 230 17.39 -3.98 7.93
C GLY A 230 17.01 -5.30 8.61
N THR A 231 16.83 -5.31 9.93
CA THR A 231 16.38 -6.51 10.66
C THR A 231 14.87 -6.60 10.57
N VAL A 232 14.37 -7.67 9.95
CA VAL A 232 12.94 -7.96 9.89
C VAL A 232 12.39 -8.32 11.28
N ARG A 233 11.39 -7.57 11.73
CA ARG A 233 10.70 -7.73 13.01
C ARG A 233 9.31 -8.31 12.78
N ASP A 234 8.97 -9.33 13.56
CA ASP A 234 7.61 -9.87 13.64
C ASP A 234 6.76 -8.97 14.55
N LEU A 235 5.73 -8.34 13.99
CA LEU A 235 4.85 -7.43 14.73
C LEU A 235 3.96 -8.16 15.75
N ALA A 236 3.73 -9.46 15.57
CA ALA A 236 3.00 -10.28 16.55
C ALA A 236 3.80 -10.46 17.86
N SER A 237 5.10 -10.16 17.87
CA SER A 237 5.92 -10.19 19.09
C SER A 237 5.58 -9.07 20.08
N GLY A 238 4.96 -7.97 19.60
CA GLY A 238 4.67 -6.77 20.39
C GLY A 238 5.90 -5.95 20.79
N ASP A 239 7.07 -6.22 20.19
CA ASP A 239 8.29 -5.41 20.39
C ASP A 239 8.40 -4.36 19.29
N TYR A 240 7.93 -3.15 19.58
CA TYR A 240 7.96 -1.99 18.68
C TYR A 240 9.13 -1.04 18.97
N SER A 241 10.14 -1.50 19.74
CA SER A 241 11.28 -0.66 20.07
C SER A 241 12.18 -0.42 18.84
N GLY A 242 12.63 0.83 18.69
CA GLY A 242 13.55 1.21 17.60
C GLY A 242 12.89 1.82 16.37
N PHE A 243 11.55 1.85 16.30
CA PHE A 243 10.82 2.55 15.24
C PHE A 243 10.50 4.01 15.62
N SER A 244 10.68 4.91 14.67
CA SER A 244 10.22 6.31 14.76
C SER A 244 8.92 6.48 13.98
N ALA A 245 7.94 7.17 14.56
CA ALA A 245 6.62 7.30 13.93
C ALA A 245 6.67 8.08 12.61
N ALA A 246 7.50 9.12 12.54
CA ALA A 246 7.71 9.94 11.34
C ALA A 246 8.61 9.28 10.29
N GLU A 247 8.91 7.98 10.40
CA GLU A 247 9.79 7.28 9.45
C GLU A 247 9.11 6.04 8.83
N PHE A 248 7.81 5.81 9.09
CA PHE A 248 7.15 4.57 8.67
C PHE A 248 7.12 4.33 7.16
N GLY A 249 7.04 5.39 6.34
CA GLY A 249 7.17 5.26 4.89
C GLY A 249 8.54 4.74 4.43
N SER A 250 9.57 4.84 5.28
CA SER A 250 10.93 4.37 4.96
C SER A 250 11.25 2.97 5.47
N TYR A 251 10.47 2.45 6.44
CA TYR A 251 10.69 1.13 7.00
C TYR A 251 10.11 0.05 6.09
N PRO A 252 10.93 -0.88 5.57
CA PRO A 252 10.45 -1.84 4.59
C PRO A 252 9.37 -2.80 5.13
N VAL A 253 8.34 -3.07 4.32
CA VAL A 253 7.23 -3.99 4.62
C VAL A 253 7.01 -5.02 3.50
N PRO A 254 6.42 -6.19 3.78
CA PRO A 254 6.05 -7.16 2.74
C PRO A 254 4.92 -6.65 1.83
N VAL A 255 5.03 -6.89 0.52
CA VAL A 255 3.98 -6.53 -0.46
C VAL A 255 2.67 -7.29 -0.18
N VAL A 256 2.77 -8.58 0.17
CA VAL A 256 1.61 -9.41 0.55
C VAL A 256 0.85 -8.85 1.74
N ASP A 257 1.57 -8.25 2.69
CA ASP A 257 0.95 -7.67 3.88
C ASP A 257 0.22 -6.37 3.55
N MET A 258 0.78 -5.53 2.66
CA MET A 258 0.08 -4.33 2.20
C MET A 258 -1.18 -4.65 1.39
N ALA A 259 -1.15 -5.71 0.57
CA ALA A 259 -2.38 -6.22 -0.06
C ALA A 259 -3.42 -6.66 1.00
N SER A 260 -2.97 -7.28 2.09
CA SER A 260 -3.83 -7.70 3.20
C SER A 260 -4.42 -6.52 3.97
N VAL A 261 -3.63 -5.48 4.24
CA VAL A 261 -4.09 -4.26 4.91
C VAL A 261 -5.22 -3.59 4.11
N TYR A 262 -5.05 -3.46 2.79
CA TYR A 262 -6.09 -2.89 1.93
C TYR A 262 -7.29 -3.81 1.76
N ALA A 263 -7.10 -5.14 1.82
CA ALA A 263 -8.20 -6.09 1.86
C ALA A 263 -9.03 -5.95 3.14
N THR A 264 -8.40 -5.67 4.29
CA THR A 264 -9.09 -5.36 5.55
C THR A 264 -9.94 -4.09 5.42
N ILE A 265 -9.40 -3.03 4.80
CA ILE A 265 -10.14 -1.78 4.55
C ILE A 265 -11.34 -2.05 3.64
N ALA A 266 -11.14 -2.73 2.50
CA ALA A 266 -12.19 -3.09 1.56
C ALA A 266 -13.28 -3.98 2.19
N ALA A 267 -12.91 -4.80 3.18
CA ALA A 267 -13.81 -5.67 3.92
C ALA A 267 -14.55 -4.97 5.08
N GLY A 268 -14.61 -3.63 5.10
CA GLY A 268 -15.27 -2.88 6.18
C GLY A 268 -14.56 -3.03 7.52
N GLY A 269 -13.22 -3.17 7.50
CA GLY A 269 -12.39 -3.30 8.70
C GLY A 269 -12.25 -4.73 9.22
N LYS A 270 -12.79 -5.72 8.52
CA LYS A 270 -12.66 -7.13 8.89
C LYS A 270 -11.38 -7.73 8.29
N TYR A 271 -10.39 -7.96 9.13
CA TYR A 271 -9.17 -8.68 8.76
C TYR A 271 -9.46 -10.18 8.63
N ALA A 272 -8.77 -10.81 7.68
CA ALA A 272 -8.72 -12.25 7.50
C ALA A 272 -7.29 -12.67 7.19
N GLU A 273 -6.81 -13.69 7.88
CA GLU A 273 -5.48 -14.26 7.67
C GLU A 273 -5.30 -14.74 6.24
N THR A 274 -4.17 -14.37 5.63
CA THR A 274 -3.89 -14.71 4.24
C THR A 274 -3.64 -16.20 4.08
N HIS A 275 -4.23 -16.80 3.07
CA HIS A 275 -4.14 -18.23 2.84
C HIS A 275 -4.16 -18.56 1.35
N VAL A 276 -3.37 -19.56 0.95
CA VAL A 276 -3.28 -20.09 -0.41
C VAL A 276 -3.96 -21.46 -0.56
N VAL A 277 -4.19 -22.18 0.55
CA VAL A 277 -4.89 -23.48 0.54
C VAL A 277 -6.40 -23.26 0.72
N GLY A 278 -7.15 -23.43 -0.36
CA GLY A 278 -8.61 -23.33 -0.35
C GLY A 278 -9.27 -24.56 0.26
N SER A 279 -8.97 -25.75 -0.27
CA SER A 279 -9.47 -27.02 0.25
C SER A 279 -8.54 -28.19 -0.02
N VAL A 280 -8.69 -29.27 0.75
CA VAL A 280 -7.96 -30.53 0.56
C VAL A 280 -8.97 -31.64 0.27
N ILE A 281 -8.75 -32.40 -0.80
CA ILE A 281 -9.65 -33.46 -1.27
C ILE A 281 -8.97 -34.82 -1.08
N GLY A 282 -9.66 -35.74 -0.42
CA GLY A 282 -9.23 -37.13 -0.25
C GLY A 282 -9.46 -37.99 -1.51
N SER A 283 -8.91 -39.20 -1.49
CA SER A 283 -9.06 -40.17 -2.60
C SER A 283 -10.47 -40.73 -2.78
N ASP A 284 -11.39 -40.43 -1.85
CA ASP A 284 -12.83 -40.71 -1.94
C ASP A 284 -13.66 -39.51 -2.43
N ASP A 285 -12.99 -38.50 -2.99
CA ASP A 285 -13.56 -37.22 -3.43
C ASP A 285 -14.27 -36.45 -2.31
N GLN A 286 -13.95 -36.74 -1.04
CA GLN A 286 -14.45 -35.98 0.10
C GLN A 286 -13.45 -34.89 0.49
N GLU A 287 -13.99 -33.72 0.81
CA GLU A 287 -13.20 -32.62 1.39
C GLU A 287 -12.76 -32.98 2.82
N ILE A 288 -11.48 -32.77 3.10
CA ILE A 288 -10.88 -32.92 4.41
C ILE A 288 -11.04 -31.59 5.15
N ALA A 289 -11.62 -31.63 6.34
CA ALA A 289 -11.74 -30.44 7.17
C ALA A 289 -10.36 -30.03 7.71
N ALA A 290 -10.07 -28.73 7.63
CA ALA A 290 -8.89 -28.16 8.28
C ALA A 290 -8.96 -28.35 9.80
N GLU A 291 -7.83 -28.68 10.43
CA GLU A 291 -7.66 -28.67 11.87
C GLU A 291 -7.69 -27.25 12.43
N GLN A 292 -7.16 -26.30 11.66
CA GLN A 292 -7.16 -24.87 11.95
C GLN A 292 -7.81 -24.09 10.80
N GLY A 293 -8.91 -23.39 11.11
CA GLY A 293 -9.57 -22.50 10.16
C GLY A 293 -8.79 -21.19 9.97
N VAL A 294 -9.16 -20.44 8.93
CA VAL A 294 -8.62 -19.10 8.70
C VAL A 294 -9.11 -18.17 9.80
N ARG A 295 -8.18 -17.49 10.46
CA ARG A 295 -8.51 -16.50 11.50
C ARG A 295 -9.10 -15.26 10.86
N THR A 296 -10.18 -14.75 11.46
CA THR A 296 -10.80 -13.49 11.05
C THR A 296 -11.18 -12.69 12.27
N GLU A 297 -11.07 -11.36 12.20
CA GLU A 297 -11.41 -10.45 13.28
C GLU A 297 -11.80 -9.07 12.75
N GLN A 298 -12.56 -8.31 13.55
CA GLN A 298 -12.81 -6.90 13.27
C GLN A 298 -11.60 -6.12 13.77
N ALA A 299 -10.74 -5.71 12.84
CA ALA A 299 -9.46 -5.06 13.15
C ALA A 299 -9.62 -3.57 13.44
N ILE A 300 -10.45 -2.89 12.66
CA ILE A 300 -10.80 -1.46 12.79
C ILE A 300 -12.31 -1.29 12.69
N ALA A 301 -12.87 -0.16 13.11
CA ALA A 301 -14.30 0.10 12.97
C ALA A 301 -14.75 0.13 11.49
N GLU A 302 -16.00 -0.28 11.24
CA GLU A 302 -16.60 -0.21 9.90
C GLU A 302 -16.62 1.24 9.37
N THR A 303 -16.87 2.22 10.24
CA THR A 303 -16.81 3.65 9.90
C THR A 303 -15.41 4.10 9.53
N THR A 304 -14.37 3.62 10.22
CA THR A 304 -12.97 3.90 9.91
C THR A 304 -12.59 3.33 8.54
N ALA A 305 -12.97 2.08 8.27
CA ALA A 305 -12.75 1.47 6.97
C ALA A 305 -13.50 2.20 5.84
N GLN A 306 -14.72 2.68 6.11
CA GLN A 306 -15.50 3.51 5.18
C GLN A 306 -14.80 4.85 4.90
N ASP A 307 -14.29 5.52 5.94
CA ASP A 307 -13.58 6.79 5.81
C ASP A 307 -12.26 6.63 5.06
N LEU A 308 -11.51 5.56 5.29
CA LEU A 308 -10.31 5.23 4.52
C LEU A 308 -10.62 4.98 3.04
N GLN A 309 -11.71 4.26 2.72
CA GLN A 309 -12.16 4.08 1.33
C GLN A 309 -12.50 5.42 0.67
N TYR A 310 -13.08 6.37 1.41
CA TYR A 310 -13.39 7.70 0.91
C TYR A 310 -12.13 8.56 0.70
N ILE A 311 -11.22 8.56 1.67
CA ILE A 311 -9.97 9.32 1.62
C ILE A 311 -9.12 8.86 0.44
N GLY A 312 -8.99 7.55 0.26
CA GLY A 312 -8.20 6.95 -0.82
C GLY A 312 -8.93 6.85 -2.15
N LEU A 313 -10.12 7.46 -2.31
CA LEU A 313 -10.95 7.32 -3.51
C LEU A 313 -10.16 7.68 -4.77
N GLY A 314 -10.00 6.71 -5.67
CA GLY A 314 -9.28 6.87 -6.91
C GLY A 314 -10.12 7.54 -8.00
N ASP A 315 -9.45 8.02 -9.05
CA ASP A 315 -10.14 8.57 -10.21
C ASP A 315 -10.75 7.45 -11.06
N SER A 316 -12.08 7.46 -11.21
CA SER A 316 -12.86 6.54 -12.05
C SER A 316 -12.40 6.45 -13.51
N GLU A 317 -11.58 7.37 -14.02
CA GLU A 317 -10.96 7.23 -15.35
C GLU A 317 -9.89 6.11 -15.42
N VAL A 318 -9.38 5.64 -14.27
CA VAL A 318 -8.39 4.54 -14.19
C VAL A 318 -9.04 3.18 -14.44
N ILE A 319 -10.21 2.90 -13.86
CA ILE A 319 -11.04 1.72 -14.13
C ILE A 319 -12.44 2.17 -14.53
N GLU A 320 -12.82 1.89 -15.79
CA GLU A 320 -14.03 2.43 -16.40
C GLU A 320 -15.30 2.06 -15.60
N ASP A 321 -16.09 3.08 -15.25
CA ASP A 321 -17.40 2.97 -14.61
C ASP A 321 -17.43 2.24 -13.23
N ARG A 322 -16.35 2.30 -12.45
CA ARG A 322 -16.26 1.69 -11.11
C ARG A 322 -15.45 2.54 -10.12
N ASP A 323 -15.90 2.55 -8.86
CA ASP A 323 -15.14 3.10 -7.75
C ASP A 323 -14.07 2.11 -7.25
N PHE A 324 -12.91 2.64 -6.93
CA PHE A 324 -11.85 1.95 -6.19
C PHE A 324 -11.20 2.97 -5.25
N PHE A 325 -10.48 2.49 -4.25
CA PHE A 325 -9.58 3.32 -3.47
C PHE A 325 -8.15 2.79 -3.59
N GLY A 326 -7.15 3.66 -3.50
CA GLY A 326 -5.77 3.26 -3.63
C GLY A 326 -4.78 4.40 -3.44
N VAL A 327 -3.53 4.03 -3.18
CA VAL A 327 -2.42 4.97 -3.04
C VAL A 327 -1.30 4.56 -3.98
N ALA A 328 -0.78 5.54 -4.72
CA ALA A 328 0.43 5.44 -5.51
C ALA A 328 1.56 6.12 -4.75
N ALA A 329 2.73 5.48 -4.67
CA ALA A 329 3.88 6.08 -4.02
C ALA A 329 5.17 5.65 -4.70
N ASP A 330 6.16 6.54 -4.69
CA ASP A 330 7.52 6.21 -5.07
C ASP A 330 8.44 6.37 -3.87
N TYR A 331 9.44 5.51 -3.78
CA TYR A 331 10.56 5.63 -2.86
C TYR A 331 11.86 5.79 -3.65
N HIS A 332 12.61 6.85 -3.36
CA HIS A 332 13.83 7.20 -4.09
C HIS A 332 15.08 6.88 -3.25
N GLY A 333 15.52 5.63 -3.35
CA GLY A 333 16.75 5.14 -2.72
C GLY A 333 17.95 5.14 -3.69
N GLN A 334 18.69 4.04 -3.71
CA GLN A 334 19.73 3.81 -4.73
C GLN A 334 19.12 3.61 -6.12
N THR A 335 17.96 2.95 -6.15
CA THR A 335 17.04 2.81 -7.27
C THR A 335 15.69 3.40 -6.87
N THR A 336 14.85 3.69 -7.87
CA THR A 336 13.45 4.04 -7.62
C THR A 336 12.66 2.76 -7.42
N GLU A 337 11.91 2.71 -6.34
CA GLU A 337 10.89 1.70 -6.07
C GLU A 337 9.52 2.36 -6.21
N SER A 338 8.63 1.77 -7.01
CA SER A 338 7.28 2.29 -7.24
C SER A 338 6.25 1.31 -6.71
N TRP A 339 5.29 1.86 -5.99
CA TRP A 339 4.16 1.13 -5.41
C TRP A 339 2.84 1.62 -5.98
N PHE A 340 1.92 0.67 -6.11
CA PHE A 340 0.51 0.98 -6.11
C PHE A 340 -0.25 -0.08 -5.33
N VAL A 341 -0.98 0.33 -4.32
CA VAL A 341 -1.88 -0.56 -3.58
C VAL A 341 -3.28 0.02 -3.64
N GLY A 342 -4.22 -0.77 -4.14
CA GLY A 342 -5.58 -0.34 -4.31
C GLY A 342 -6.56 -1.50 -4.35
N ALA A 343 -7.80 -1.20 -4.02
CA ALA A 343 -8.84 -2.21 -3.90
C ALA A 343 -10.19 -1.73 -4.44
N ILE A 344 -10.92 -2.69 -4.97
CA ILE A 344 -12.36 -2.66 -5.19
C ILE A 344 -13.01 -3.54 -4.11
N PRO A 345 -14.34 -3.49 -3.89
CA PRO A 345 -14.98 -4.29 -2.85
C PRO A 345 -14.69 -5.81 -2.92
N GLN A 346 -14.42 -6.33 -4.12
CA GLN A 346 -14.16 -7.74 -4.38
C GLN A 346 -12.68 -8.13 -4.39
N LEU A 347 -11.75 -7.18 -4.46
CA LEU A 347 -10.33 -7.49 -4.65
C LEU A 347 -9.42 -6.36 -4.18
N SER A 348 -8.44 -6.69 -3.35
CA SER A 348 -7.29 -5.84 -3.03
C SER A 348 -6.07 -6.32 -3.80
N VAL A 349 -5.32 -5.41 -4.41
CA VAL A 349 -4.09 -5.72 -5.14
C VAL A 349 -2.97 -4.77 -4.70
N ALA A 350 -1.83 -5.33 -4.33
CA ALA A 350 -0.58 -4.59 -4.14
C ALA A 350 0.38 -4.92 -5.27
N ALA A 351 0.93 -3.87 -5.89
CA ALA A 351 1.96 -3.96 -6.91
C ALA A 351 3.18 -3.14 -6.50
N TRP A 352 4.36 -3.73 -6.67
CA TRP A 352 5.66 -3.12 -6.41
C TRP A 352 6.59 -3.37 -7.58
N ALA A 353 7.46 -2.40 -7.89
CA ALA A 353 8.50 -2.54 -8.89
C ALA A 353 9.74 -1.74 -8.53
N ASN A 354 10.91 -2.19 -8.99
CA ASN A 354 12.19 -1.54 -8.75
C ASN A 354 12.97 -1.25 -10.04
N GLY A 355 13.77 -0.19 -10.02
CA GLY A 355 14.67 0.17 -11.10
C GLY A 355 13.92 0.43 -12.40
N SER A 356 14.34 -0.17 -13.51
CA SER A 356 13.68 0.03 -14.80
C SER A 356 12.26 -0.54 -14.87
N ALA A 357 11.91 -1.50 -13.99
CA ALA A 357 10.53 -1.99 -13.92
C ALA A 357 9.58 -0.93 -13.32
N ALA A 358 10.12 0.02 -12.55
CA ALA A 358 9.39 1.13 -11.96
C ALA A 358 9.17 2.30 -12.94
N ASP A 359 9.77 2.29 -14.14
CA ASP A 359 9.69 3.42 -15.10
C ASP A 359 8.25 3.77 -15.51
N ASP A 360 7.37 2.77 -15.57
CA ASP A 360 5.94 2.93 -15.91
C ASP A 360 5.04 3.06 -14.65
N GLY A 361 5.62 3.00 -13.45
CA GLY A 361 4.95 3.04 -12.15
C GLY A 361 4.25 1.74 -11.73
N GLY A 362 3.73 1.69 -10.50
CA GLY A 362 2.97 0.53 -9.99
C GLY A 362 1.58 0.33 -10.59
N ILE A 363 0.96 1.39 -11.13
CA ILE A 363 -0.43 1.35 -11.64
C ILE A 363 -0.61 0.35 -12.81
N PRO A 364 0.25 0.30 -13.85
CA PRO A 364 0.09 -0.67 -14.93
C PRO A 364 0.12 -2.12 -14.48
N LEU A 365 0.96 -2.46 -13.49
CA LEU A 365 1.04 -3.80 -12.91
C LEU A 365 -0.25 -4.15 -12.17
N TRP A 366 -0.71 -3.24 -11.33
CA TRP A 366 -1.99 -3.36 -10.63
C TRP A 366 -3.17 -3.52 -11.59
N ARG A 367 -3.20 -2.69 -12.65
CA ARG A 367 -4.23 -2.73 -13.70
C ARG A 367 -4.28 -4.06 -14.41
N ASN A 368 -3.13 -4.63 -14.75
CA ASN A 368 -3.07 -5.91 -15.44
C ASN A 368 -3.80 -7.01 -14.65
N VAL A 369 -3.61 -7.06 -13.34
CA VAL A 369 -4.27 -8.05 -12.48
C VAL A 369 -5.74 -7.71 -12.24
N ILE A 370 -6.07 -6.47 -11.89
CA ILE A 370 -7.46 -6.12 -11.54
C ILE A 370 -8.39 -6.11 -12.75
N ASP A 371 -7.93 -5.66 -13.94
CA ASP A 371 -8.72 -5.71 -15.17
C ASP A 371 -8.98 -7.17 -15.58
N THR A 372 -7.96 -8.05 -15.45
CA THR A 372 -8.10 -9.50 -15.67
C THR A 372 -9.10 -10.13 -14.70
N ALA A 373 -9.06 -9.75 -13.43
CA ALA A 373 -9.99 -10.25 -12.42
C ALA A 373 -11.44 -9.83 -12.70
N ILE A 374 -11.65 -8.55 -13.07
CA ILE A 374 -12.98 -8.04 -13.44
C ILE A 374 -13.54 -8.83 -14.64
N GLU A 375 -12.73 -9.04 -15.68
CA GLU A 375 -13.16 -9.78 -16.88
C GLU A 375 -13.43 -11.27 -16.58
N THR A 376 -12.50 -11.94 -15.91
CA THR A 376 -12.53 -13.39 -15.70
C THR A 376 -13.59 -13.78 -14.67
N ASN A 377 -13.68 -13.03 -13.58
CA ASN A 377 -14.57 -13.36 -12.46
C ASN A 377 -15.93 -12.64 -12.55
N GLY A 378 -16.09 -11.75 -13.53
CA GLY A 378 -17.35 -11.06 -13.79
C GLY A 378 -17.78 -10.16 -12.65
N TYR A 379 -16.82 -9.49 -12.00
CA TYR A 379 -17.13 -8.59 -10.89
C TYR A 379 -18.02 -7.43 -11.37
N GLU A 380 -19.16 -7.26 -10.71
CA GLU A 380 -20.12 -6.17 -10.98
C GLU A 380 -19.61 -4.87 -10.35
N ALA A 381 -19.85 -3.74 -11.02
CA ALA A 381 -19.45 -2.43 -10.51
C ALA A 381 -20.22 -2.11 -9.22
N GLU A 382 -19.50 -1.69 -8.20
CA GLU A 382 -20.03 -1.32 -6.89
C GLU A 382 -19.53 0.09 -6.55
N GLU A 383 -20.44 0.95 -6.05
CA GLU A 383 -20.10 2.29 -5.56
C GLU A 383 -19.56 2.18 -4.14
N LEU A 384 -18.53 2.97 -3.82
CA LEU A 384 -18.01 3.05 -2.46
C LEU A 384 -18.97 3.86 -1.57
N PRO A 385 -19.06 3.54 -0.26
CA PRO A 385 -20.09 4.08 0.63
C PRO A 385 -19.99 5.59 0.93
N GLY A 386 -18.92 6.27 0.48
CA GLY A 386 -18.62 7.67 0.79
C GLY A 386 -18.18 7.87 2.25
N ALA A 387 -17.88 9.11 2.65
CA ALA A 387 -17.48 9.43 4.03
C ALA A 387 -18.54 9.02 5.07
N SER A 388 -18.10 8.48 6.20
CA SER A 388 -18.95 8.03 7.29
C SER A 388 -19.49 9.20 8.14
N GLY A 389 -18.70 10.29 8.23
CA GLY A 389 -18.96 11.43 9.12
C GLY A 389 -18.77 11.12 10.60
N ALA A 390 -18.05 10.05 10.94
CA ALA A 390 -17.65 9.71 12.30
C ALA A 390 -16.44 10.54 12.76
N GLY A 391 -16.20 10.53 14.08
CA GLY A 391 -15.09 11.24 14.70
C GLY A 391 -15.41 12.67 15.11
N GLU A 392 -14.41 13.33 15.69
CA GLU A 392 -14.41 14.75 16.04
C GLU A 392 -13.37 15.48 15.19
N ASP A 393 -13.68 16.69 14.73
CA ASP A 393 -12.75 17.52 13.93
C ASP A 393 -11.68 18.10 14.86
N LEU A 394 -10.58 17.36 15.04
CA LEU A 394 -9.51 17.75 15.96
C LEU A 394 -8.66 18.87 15.37
N THR A 395 -8.11 19.71 16.26
CA THR A 395 -7.16 20.78 15.89
C THR A 395 -5.87 20.72 16.71
N ASP A 396 -5.70 19.70 17.55
CA ASP A 396 -4.50 19.52 18.38
C ASP A 396 -3.23 19.43 17.53
N GLY A 397 -3.33 18.89 16.30
CA GLY A 397 -2.25 18.82 15.31
C GLY A 397 -1.77 20.16 14.74
N ILE A 398 -2.48 21.26 15.01
CA ILE A 398 -2.14 22.63 14.57
C ILE A 398 -2.15 23.65 15.73
N ALA A 399 -2.58 23.25 16.92
CA ALA A 399 -2.80 24.14 18.06
C ALA A 399 -1.66 24.09 19.09
N ASP A 400 -0.49 24.64 18.74
CA ASP A 400 0.68 24.72 19.63
C ASP A 400 0.63 25.86 20.68
N GLY A 401 -0.49 26.59 20.76
CA GLY A 401 -0.76 27.58 21.82
C GLY A 401 -1.47 28.85 21.35
N THR A 402 -1.38 29.22 20.07
CA THR A 402 -2.24 30.21 19.41
C THR A 402 -2.29 29.95 17.91
N LEU A 403 -3.48 29.66 17.36
CA LEU A 403 -3.69 29.51 15.92
C LEU A 403 -3.42 30.83 15.19
N ASP A 404 -2.72 30.76 14.05
CA ASP A 404 -2.54 31.91 13.16
C ASP A 404 -3.91 32.31 12.57
N PRO A 405 -4.41 33.54 12.80
CA PRO A 405 -5.67 34.01 12.20
C PRO A 405 -5.70 33.97 10.67
N ASP A 406 -4.54 33.95 10.02
CA ASP A 406 -4.40 33.87 8.57
C ASP A 406 -4.14 32.43 8.05
N SER A 407 -4.14 31.41 8.92
CA SER A 407 -3.99 29.99 8.56
C SER A 407 -5.10 29.47 7.64
N GLU A 408 -4.85 28.35 6.95
CA GLU A 408 -5.83 27.58 6.19
C GLU A 408 -7.03 27.22 7.07
N TYR A 409 -6.77 26.73 8.29
CA TYR A 409 -7.81 26.41 9.27
C TYR A 409 -8.69 27.63 9.56
N CYS A 410 -8.10 28.78 9.88
CA CYS A 410 -8.86 29.98 10.24
C CYS A 410 -9.57 30.64 9.06
N ARG A 411 -9.04 30.48 7.84
CA ARG A 411 -9.75 30.87 6.61
C ARG A 411 -10.98 29.99 6.37
N ALA A 412 -10.88 28.69 6.66
CA ALA A 412 -12.01 27.76 6.57
C ALA A 412 -13.02 27.95 7.72
N ASN A 413 -12.54 28.33 8.90
CA ASN A 413 -13.31 28.44 10.14
C ASN A 413 -13.25 29.86 10.75
N PRO A 414 -13.70 30.91 10.04
CA PRO A 414 -13.55 32.31 10.48
C PRO A 414 -14.34 32.66 11.76
N ASP A 415 -15.33 31.84 12.12
CA ASP A 415 -16.15 32.02 13.31
C ASP A 415 -15.57 31.30 14.55
N ASP A 416 -14.47 30.56 14.41
CA ASP A 416 -13.79 29.92 15.55
C ASP A 416 -13.18 30.98 16.48
N ALA A 417 -13.39 30.79 17.79
CA ALA A 417 -12.87 31.70 18.80
C ALA A 417 -11.33 31.76 18.82
N ALA A 418 -10.65 30.67 18.46
CA ALA A 418 -9.19 30.61 18.38
C ALA A 418 -8.64 31.36 17.16
N CYS A 419 -9.45 31.60 16.13
CA CYS A 419 -9.09 32.32 14.91
C CYS A 419 -9.29 33.84 15.02
N SER A 420 -9.78 34.32 16.15
CA SER A 420 -9.91 35.75 16.40
C SER A 420 -8.54 36.36 16.71
N ALA A 421 -8.06 37.25 15.84
CA ALA A 421 -6.91 38.10 16.14
C ALA A 421 -7.14 38.83 17.46
N SER A 422 -6.38 38.49 18.50
CA SER A 422 -6.38 39.29 19.74
C SER A 422 -5.85 40.68 19.38
N PRO A 423 -6.64 41.76 19.50
CA PRO A 423 -6.11 43.10 19.27
C PRO A 423 -5.09 43.38 20.37
N SER A 424 -3.81 43.42 19.99
CA SER A 424 -2.74 43.95 20.82
C SER A 424 -3.19 45.26 21.47
N PRO A 425 -3.06 45.45 22.80
CA PRO A 425 -3.55 46.64 23.45
C PRO A 425 -2.66 47.84 23.13
N SER A 426 -3.28 48.81 22.44
CA SER A 426 -2.98 50.23 22.50
C SER A 426 -1.74 50.73 21.74
N GLU A 427 -1.99 51.22 20.52
CA GLU A 427 -1.64 52.61 20.22
C GLU A 427 -2.20 53.49 21.37
N ALA A 428 -1.32 53.93 22.26
CA ALA A 428 -1.58 55.07 23.10
C ALA A 428 -0.99 56.28 22.38
N GLU A 429 -1.88 57.03 21.72
CA GLU A 429 -1.63 58.44 21.44
C GLU A 429 -1.06 59.13 22.69
N SER A 430 0.11 59.73 22.55
CA SER A 430 0.55 60.79 23.45
C SER A 430 1.08 61.95 22.63
N SER A 431 0.11 62.70 22.09
CA SER A 431 0.28 64.10 21.74
C SER A 431 0.43 64.92 23.04
N SER A 432 1.58 65.55 23.24
CA SER A 432 1.68 66.80 24.01
C SER A 432 2.95 67.56 23.66
N GLU A 433 2.72 68.83 23.35
CA GLU A 433 3.62 69.87 22.87
C GLU A 433 4.83 70.17 23.78
N GLU A 434 5.86 70.67 23.10
CA GLU A 434 7.10 71.32 23.54
C GLU A 434 6.89 72.50 24.53
N PRO A 435 7.94 72.95 25.27
CA PRO A 435 8.76 74.03 24.70
C PRO A 435 10.28 74.00 25.01
N GLU A 436 11.01 74.69 24.14
CA GLU A 436 12.45 75.02 24.09
C GLU A 436 13.12 75.49 25.42
N GLU A 437 14.39 75.11 25.63
CA GLU A 437 15.55 76.05 25.62
C GLU A 437 16.92 75.34 25.79
N THR A 438 17.83 75.64 24.86
CA THR A 438 19.28 75.93 24.94
C THR A 438 20.18 75.27 26.02
N SER A 439 21.27 74.61 25.59
CA SER A 439 22.68 74.98 25.91
C SER A 439 23.71 73.85 25.67
N GLU A 440 24.67 74.16 24.78
CA GLU A 440 26.12 73.83 24.75
C GLU A 440 26.67 72.39 24.71
N GLU A 441 27.46 72.18 23.64
CA GLU A 441 28.61 71.27 23.42
C GLU A 441 29.63 71.26 24.58
N PRO A 442 30.52 70.23 24.74
CA PRO A 442 31.65 70.02 23.80
C PRO A 442 32.14 68.56 23.56
N GLU A 443 32.77 68.40 22.39
CA GLU A 443 33.94 67.57 21.97
C GLU A 443 34.29 66.18 22.58
N GLU A 444 34.33 65.16 21.69
CA GLU A 444 35.33 64.09 21.39
C GLU A 444 36.36 63.60 22.46
N PRO A 445 36.93 62.35 22.38
CA PRO A 445 37.35 61.67 21.13
C PRO A 445 37.26 60.11 21.05
N GLU A 446 37.62 59.66 19.84
CA GLU A 446 37.81 58.31 19.27
C GLU A 446 38.38 57.20 20.17
N PRO A 447 38.10 55.92 19.83
CA PRO A 447 39.05 54.84 20.04
C PRO A 447 39.68 54.34 18.73
N THR A 448 41.01 54.40 18.78
CA THR A 448 42.04 53.81 17.93
C THR A 448 41.86 52.33 17.54
N THR A 449 42.18 52.08 16.28
CA THR A 449 42.63 50.85 15.61
C THR A 449 43.70 50.08 16.40
N SER A 450 43.60 48.74 16.43
CA SER A 450 44.78 47.86 16.49
C SER A 450 44.53 46.54 15.78
N GLU A 451 45.30 46.34 14.71
CA GLU A 451 45.50 45.11 13.92
C GLU A 451 45.95 43.91 14.77
N ALA A 452 45.51 42.71 14.36
CA ALA A 452 46.33 41.52 14.46
C ALA A 452 46.09 40.63 13.23
N GLN A 453 47.20 40.28 12.58
CA GLN A 453 47.34 39.70 11.25
C GLN A 453 46.98 38.21 11.21
N GLU A 454 46.33 37.82 10.12
CA GLU A 454 46.13 36.44 9.67
C GLU A 454 47.27 36.07 8.70
N PRO A 455 47.98 34.94 8.84
CA PRO A 455 48.86 34.43 7.81
C PRO A 455 48.11 33.46 6.87
N GLU A 456 48.23 33.73 5.56
CA GLU A 456 47.87 32.79 4.49
C GLU A 456 48.65 31.46 4.62
N PRO A 457 48.05 30.34 4.20
CA PRO A 457 48.82 29.25 3.64
C PRO A 457 48.61 29.10 2.13
N THR A 458 49.77 29.01 1.48
CA THR A 458 50.08 28.76 0.09
C THR A 458 49.51 27.46 -0.48
N THR A 459 49.09 27.56 -1.74
CA THR A 459 48.85 26.52 -2.73
C THR A 459 49.97 25.49 -2.84
N SER A 460 49.62 24.21 -2.94
CA SER A 460 50.45 23.17 -3.58
C SER A 460 49.54 22.12 -4.21
N GLU A 461 49.61 22.00 -5.53
CA GLU A 461 49.15 20.84 -6.31
C GLU A 461 49.82 19.54 -5.82
N PRO A 462 49.20 18.39 -6.15
CA PRO A 462 49.99 17.43 -6.91
C PRO A 462 49.25 16.85 -8.13
N GLU A 463 50.03 16.87 -9.20
CA GLU A 463 50.11 16.02 -10.40
C GLU A 463 49.15 14.83 -10.54
N GLU A 464 48.42 14.87 -11.65
CA GLU A 464 47.79 13.72 -12.30
C GLU A 464 48.82 12.70 -12.81
N THR A 465 48.56 11.43 -12.56
CA THR A 465 49.12 10.33 -13.35
C THR A 465 48.08 9.84 -14.35
N THR A 466 48.44 9.93 -15.61
CA THR A 466 47.73 9.42 -16.78
C THR A 466 47.84 7.89 -16.88
N SER A 467 46.73 7.24 -17.24
CA SER A 467 46.71 5.87 -17.77
C SER A 467 45.45 5.66 -18.60
N GLU A 468 45.58 5.98 -19.89
CA GLU A 468 45.00 5.32 -21.06
C GLU A 468 43.63 4.62 -20.92
N CYS A 469 42.62 5.16 -21.61
CA CYS A 469 41.66 4.31 -22.34
C CYS A 469 41.20 5.02 -23.63
N ASN A 470 41.70 4.54 -24.76
CA ASN A 470 41.34 4.97 -26.11
C ASN A 470 40.14 4.13 -26.60
N SER A 471 39.12 4.80 -27.15
CA SER A 471 38.17 4.34 -28.19
C SER A 471 36.68 4.30 -27.82
N TRP A 472 35.98 5.37 -28.24
CA TRP A 472 34.62 5.38 -28.82
C TRP A 472 33.40 5.13 -27.91
N PRO A 473 32.19 5.50 -28.35
CA PRO A 473 31.46 6.63 -27.80
C PRO A 473 30.32 6.15 -26.89
N PHE A 474 30.33 6.60 -25.63
CA PHE A 474 29.23 6.82 -24.67
C PHE A 474 29.84 6.76 -23.27
N CYS A 475 30.35 7.91 -22.80
CA CYS A 475 30.23 8.28 -21.40
C CYS A 475 29.25 9.46 -21.37
#